data_AF-A0A7A6M2P1-F1
#
_entry.id   AF-A0A7A6M2P1-F1
#
_cell.length_a   1.000
_cell.length_b   1.000
_cell.length_c   1.000
_cell.angle_alpha   90.00
_cell.angle_beta   90.00
_cell.angle_gamma   90.00
#
_symmetry.space_group_name_H-M   'P 1'
#
loop_
_entity.id
_entity.type
_entity.pdbx_description
1 polymer ?
#
loop_
_entity_poly.entity_id
_entity_poly.type
_entity_poly.pdbx_seq_one_letter_code
_entity_poly.pdbx_strand_id
1 'polypeptide(L)'
;VDVVCYDELSSFEPDVEKEGSPTLLGDKRIEGSVWPKSIRGSTPKIKGTCQIEKAANESAHFMRFYVPCPHCGEEQYLKFG
;
A
#
# COMPACT_ATOMS: atom_id res chain seq x y z
N VAL A 1 1.88 3.07 20.58
CA VAL A 1 2.85 2.97 19.47
C VAL A 1 2.53 4.06 18.47
N ASP A 2 3.54 4.60 17.78
CA ASP A 2 3.34 5.73 16.87
C ASP A 2 3.39 5.34 15.40
N VAL A 3 3.94 4.15 15.11
CA VAL A 3 4.15 3.66 13.73
C VAL A 3 3.68 2.22 13.63
N VAL A 4 2.99 1.91 12.54
CA VAL A 4 2.73 0.54 12.08
C VAL A 4 3.28 0.38 10.66
N CYS A 5 3.92 -0.77 10.40
CA CYS A 5 4.48 -1.10 9.11
C CYS A 5 3.93 -2.45 8.63
N TYR A 6 3.46 -2.49 7.40
CA TYR A 6 3.00 -3.71 6.73
C TYR A 6 3.94 -3.99 5.57
N ASP A 7 4.68 -5.09 5.67
CA ASP A 7 5.50 -5.59 4.58
C ASP A 7 4.75 -6.72 3.85
N GLU A 8 4.90 -6.75 2.54
CA GLU A 8 4.18 -7.67 1.64
C GLU A 8 2.65 -7.73 1.83
N LEU A 9 2.03 -6.56 2.04
CA LEU A 9 0.59 -6.41 2.29
C LEU A 9 -0.32 -7.12 1.28
N SER A 10 0.07 -7.22 0.00
CA SER A 10 -0.70 -7.96 -1.02
C SER A 10 -0.86 -9.45 -0.71
N SER A 11 -0.03 -10.01 0.17
CA SER A 11 -0.06 -11.41 0.59
C SER A 11 -0.93 -11.65 1.82
N PHE A 12 -1.43 -10.59 2.44
CA PHE A 12 -2.21 -10.73 3.67
C PHE A 12 -3.65 -11.10 3.34
N GLU A 13 -4.24 -11.95 4.17
CA GLU A 13 -5.66 -12.23 4.08
C GLU A 13 -6.47 -10.95 4.36
N PRO A 14 -7.55 -10.71 3.61
CA PRO A 14 -8.37 -9.51 3.76
C PRO A 14 -9.11 -9.44 5.10
N ASP A 15 -9.19 -10.57 5.79
CA ASP A 15 -9.86 -10.73 7.07
C ASP A 15 -9.03 -11.69 7.93
N VAL A 16 -8.64 -11.24 9.12
CA VAL A 16 -7.88 -12.03 10.09
C VAL A 16 -8.86 -12.64 11.06
N GLU A 17 -9.14 -13.94 10.93
CA GLU A 17 -9.97 -14.71 11.88
C GLU A 17 -11.35 -14.08 12.20
N LYS A 18 -11.98 -13.38 11.26
CA LYS A 18 -13.24 -12.62 11.41
C LYS A 18 -13.15 -11.35 12.26
N GLU A 19 -11.94 -10.88 12.53
CA GLU A 19 -11.71 -9.61 13.24
C GLU A 19 -11.62 -8.40 12.29
N GLY A 20 -11.51 -8.64 10.99
CA GLY A 20 -11.40 -7.62 9.94
C GLY A 20 -10.01 -7.53 9.32
N SER A 21 -9.77 -6.48 8.52
CA SER A 21 -8.54 -6.40 7.72
C SER A 21 -7.30 -6.13 8.58
N PRO A 22 -6.14 -6.67 8.18
CA PRO A 22 -4.87 -6.41 8.89
C PRO A 22 -4.57 -4.91 9.02
N THR A 23 -4.87 -4.12 7.99
CA THR A 23 -4.70 -2.66 8.02
C THR A 23 -5.61 -1.98 9.04
N LEU A 24 -6.86 -2.43 9.19
CA LEU A 24 -7.79 -1.89 10.17
C LEU A 24 -7.35 -2.23 11.60
N LEU A 25 -6.92 -3.47 11.83
CA LEU A 25 -6.46 -3.93 13.13
C LEU A 25 -5.13 -3.27 13.54
N GLY A 26 -4.21 -3.10 12.59
CA GLY A 26 -2.92 -2.46 12.85
C GLY A 26 -3.03 -0.95 13.04
N ASP A 27 -3.85 -0.26 12.24
CA ASP A 27 -4.03 1.19 12.34
C ASP A 27 -4.74 1.59 13.66
N LYS A 28 -5.63 0.74 14.19
CA LYS A 28 -6.19 0.90 15.55
C LYS A 28 -5.12 1.02 16.63
N ARG A 29 -3.94 0.42 16.46
CA ARG A 29 -2.85 0.46 17.46
C ARG A 29 -2.20 1.83 17.56
N ILE A 30 -2.31 2.66 16.52
CA ILE A 30 -1.72 4.00 16.46
C ILE A 30 -2.76 5.12 16.66
N GLU A 31 -4.04 4.82 16.88
CA GLU A 31 -5.11 5.82 17.08
C GLU A 31 -4.84 6.80 18.24
N GLY A 32 -4.18 6.34 19.30
CA GLY A 32 -3.81 7.18 20.44
C GLY A 32 -2.52 7.98 20.26
N SER A 33 -1.84 7.85 19.12
CA SER A 33 -0.59 8.57 18.85
C SER A 33 -0.84 10.03 18.51
N VAL A 34 0.05 10.92 18.97
CA VAL A 34 0.03 12.34 18.58
C VAL A 34 0.40 12.53 17.10
N TRP A 35 1.25 11.65 16.56
CA TRP A 35 1.76 11.71 15.18
C TRP A 35 1.77 10.34 14.52
N PRO A 36 0.59 9.75 14.27
CA PRO A 36 0.46 8.39 13.76
C PRO A 36 1.06 8.25 12.35
N LYS A 37 1.78 7.14 12.12
CA LYS A 37 2.26 6.76 10.78
C LYS A 37 1.88 5.31 10.46
N SER A 38 1.16 5.13 9.35
CA SER A 38 0.87 3.81 8.76
C SER A 38 1.65 3.67 7.46
N ILE A 39 2.61 2.74 7.42
CA ILE A 39 3.50 2.50 6.29
C ILE A 39 3.14 1.16 5.67
N ARG A 40 2.77 1.16 4.39
CA ARG A 40 2.28 -0.03 3.67
C ARG A 40 3.14 -0.26 2.43
N GLY A 41 3.83 -1.39 2.38
CA GLY A 41 4.67 -1.78 1.25
C GLY A 41 4.28 -3.16 0.71
N SER A 42 4.21 -3.30 -0.62
CA SER A 42 4.08 -4.60 -1.29
C SER A 42 4.22 -4.45 -2.79
N THR A 43 4.44 -5.58 -3.48
CA THR A 43 4.26 -5.69 -4.93
C THR A 43 2.78 -5.94 -5.25
N PRO A 44 2.14 -5.17 -6.16
CA PRO A 44 0.76 -5.45 -6.59
C PRO A 44 0.62 -6.86 -7.17
N LYS A 45 -0.45 -7.58 -6.78
CA LYS A 45 -0.78 -8.92 -7.27
C LYS A 45 -2.06 -8.92 -8.12
N ILE A 46 -3.12 -9.61 -7.67
CA ILE A 46 -4.38 -9.79 -8.42
C ILE A 46 -5.22 -8.52 -8.31
N LYS A 47 -5.54 -7.91 -9.46
CA LYS A 47 -6.38 -6.71 -9.50
C LYS A 47 -7.72 -6.92 -8.80
N GLY A 48 -8.14 -5.95 -8.01
CA GLY A 48 -9.45 -5.93 -7.34
C GLY A 48 -9.53 -6.70 -6.02
N THR A 49 -8.58 -7.60 -5.72
CA THR A 49 -8.47 -8.25 -4.40
C THR A 49 -7.21 -7.83 -3.64
N CYS A 50 -6.31 -7.12 -4.31
CA CYS A 50 -5.01 -6.73 -3.77
C CYS A 50 -5.12 -5.60 -2.73
N GLN A 51 -4.72 -5.86 -1.49
CA GLN A 51 -4.80 -4.87 -0.41
C GLN A 51 -3.93 -3.63 -0.64
N ILE A 52 -2.76 -3.76 -1.28
CA ILE A 52 -1.92 -2.58 -1.59
C ILE A 52 -2.56 -1.70 -2.67
N GLU A 53 -3.27 -2.30 -3.64
CA GLU A 53 -4.01 -1.56 -4.66
C GLU A 53 -5.16 -0.78 -4.03
N LYS A 54 -5.92 -1.42 -3.14
CA LYS A 54 -6.97 -0.74 -2.35
C LYS A 54 -6.38 0.43 -1.55
N ALA A 55 -5.29 0.21 -0.82
CA ALA A 55 -4.63 1.26 -0.04
C ALA A 55 -4.14 2.43 -0.91
N ALA A 56 -3.61 2.14 -2.11
CA ALA A 56 -3.16 3.17 -3.04
C ALA A 56 -4.34 3.97 -3.64
N ASN A 57 -5.47 3.32 -3.92
CA ASN A 57 -6.68 3.96 -4.45
C ASN A 57 -7.42 4.80 -3.41
N GLU A 58 -7.35 4.43 -2.12
CA GLU A 58 -7.94 5.20 -1.01
C GLU A 58 -7.10 6.42 -0.61
N SER A 59 -5.85 6.51 -1.07
CA SER A 59 -4.99 7.67 -0.82
C SER A 59 -5.50 8.91 -1.55
N ALA A 60 -5.48 10.06 -0.89
CA ALA A 60 -5.76 11.36 -1.50
C ALA A 60 -4.75 11.73 -2.60
N HIS A 61 -3.56 11.12 -2.57
CA HIS A 61 -2.49 11.37 -3.53
C HIS A 61 -1.98 10.06 -4.11
N PHE A 62 -1.94 9.99 -5.44
CA PHE A 62 -1.35 8.89 -6.18
C PHE A 62 -0.13 9.39 -6.96
N MET A 63 1.05 9.07 -6.44
CA MET A 63 2.32 9.46 -7.06
C MET A 63 2.95 8.27 -7.78
N ARG A 64 3.58 8.52 -8.92
CA ARG A 64 4.33 7.52 -9.67
C ARG A 64 5.77 7.99 -9.84
N PHE A 65 6.71 7.07 -9.71
CA PHE A 65 8.09 7.32 -10.10
C PHE A 65 8.20 7.11 -11.61
N TYR A 66 8.51 8.20 -12.33
CA TYR A 66 8.73 8.20 -13.77
C TYR A 66 10.23 8.04 -14.05
N VAL A 67 10.55 7.16 -14.98
CA VAL A 67 11.89 6.81 -15.43
C VAL A 67 12.00 7.16 -16.91
N PRO A 68 13.05 7.88 -17.34
CA PRO A 68 13.24 8.23 -18.74
C PRO A 68 13.60 6.99 -19.57
N CYS A 69 13.01 6.86 -20.75
CA CYS A 69 13.39 5.84 -21.72
C CYS A 69 14.86 6.04 -22.18
N PRO A 70 15.73 5.02 -22.17
CA PRO A 70 17.13 5.18 -22.57
C PRO A 70 17.32 5.44 -24.08
N HIS A 71 16.27 5.28 -24.90
CA HIS A 71 16.33 5.47 -26.35
C HIS A 71 15.78 6.83 -26.82
N CYS A 72 14.68 7.30 -26.22
CA CYS A 72 14.00 8.53 -26.64
C CYS A 72 13.89 9.60 -25.54
N GLY A 73 14.25 9.28 -24.29
CA GLY A 73 14.14 10.20 -23.15
C GLY A 73 12.71 10.44 -22.64
N GLU A 74 11.68 9.88 -23.30
CA GLU A 74 10.29 10.01 -22.85
C GLU A 74 10.10 9.36 -21.47
N GLU A 75 9.42 10.07 -20.57
CA GLU A 75 9.16 9.60 -19.22
C GLU A 75 8.06 8.54 -19.20
N GLN A 76 8.37 7.37 -18.63
CA GLN A 76 7.39 6.31 -18.37
C GLN A 76 7.45 5.87 -16.92
N TYR A 77 6.34 5.37 -16.38
CA TYR A 77 6.38 4.59 -15.14
C TYR A 77 6.43 3.10 -15.49
N LEU A 78 6.94 2.29 -14.57
CA LEU A 78 7.01 0.83 -14.76
C LEU A 78 5.59 0.26 -14.89
N LYS A 79 5.27 -0.25 -16.07
CA LYS A 79 4.05 -1.03 -16.34
C LYS A 79 4.45 -2.50 -16.38
N PHE A 80 3.98 -3.27 -15.40
CA PHE A 80 4.07 -4.73 -15.44
C PHE A 80 2.86 -5.23 -16.23
N GLY A 81 3.12 -6.11 -17.21
CA GLY A 81 2.09 -6.72 -18.07
C GLY A 81 1.27 -7.75 -17.31
#